data_AF-D5IET1-F1
#
_entry.id   AF-D5IET1-F1
#
_cell.length_a   1.000
_cell.length_b   1.000
_cell.length_c   1.000
_cell.angle_alpha   90.00
_cell.angle_beta   90.00
_cell.angle_gamma   90.00
#
_symmetry.space_group_name_H-M   'P 1'
#
loop_
_entity.id
_entity.type
_entity.pdbx_description
1 polymer ?
#
loop_
_entity_poly.entity_id
_entity_poly.type
_entity_poly.pdbx_seq_one_letter_code
_entity_poly.pdbx_strand_id
1 'polypeptide(L)'
;GIDQAVAAAITELKAISRPIATSKEIAQVGSISANSDSAIGDIIAQAMEKVGKEGVITVEDGKSLENELDVVEGMQFDRGYLSPYFINDPDKQLARLDDPLVLLYDKKISNIRELLPVLEQSAKAGKPLFIVAEDTKS
;
A
#
# COMPACT_ATOMS: atom_id res chain seq x y z
N GLY A 1 -36.19 4.28 -9.34
CA GLY A 1 -36.79 3.76 -8.09
C GLY A 1 -35.71 3.44 -7.09
N ILE A 2 -35.00 2.32 -7.27
CA ILE A 2 -33.95 1.85 -6.36
C ILE A 2 -32.76 2.82 -6.32
N ASP A 3 -32.28 3.32 -7.46
CA ASP A 3 -31.15 4.26 -7.49
C ASP A 3 -31.44 5.57 -6.73
N GLN A 4 -32.68 6.06 -6.79
CA GLN A 4 -33.11 7.23 -6.03
C GLN A 4 -33.18 6.95 -4.53
N ALA A 5 -33.62 5.74 -4.14
CA ALA A 5 -33.63 5.32 -2.75
C ALA A 5 -32.20 5.18 -2.18
N VAL A 6 -31.27 4.61 -2.96
CA VAL A 6 -29.85 4.51 -2.59
C VAL A 6 -29.22 5.89 -2.45
N ALA A 7 -29.49 6.81 -3.38
CA ALA A 7 -28.98 8.19 -3.30
C ALA A 7 -29.50 8.93 -2.05
N ALA A 8 -30.78 8.78 -1.73
CA ALA A 8 -31.36 9.35 -0.51
C ALA A 8 -30.72 8.74 0.75
N ALA A 9 -30.52 7.42 0.79
CA ALA A 9 -29.88 6.73 1.91
C ALA A 9 -28.43 7.18 2.12
N ILE A 10 -27.64 7.32 1.04
CA ILE A 10 -26.25 7.83 1.13
C ILE A 10 -26.22 9.26 1.67
N THR A 11 -27.18 10.10 1.25
CA THR A 11 -27.28 11.49 1.73
C THR A 11 -27.53 11.53 3.24
N GLU A 12 -28.47 10.74 3.72
CA GLU A 12 -28.79 10.66 5.15
C GLU A 12 -27.64 10.07 5.96
N LEU A 13 -27.00 9.00 5.47
CA LEU A 13 -25.82 8.39 6.10
C LEU A 13 -24.69 9.40 6.29
N LYS A 14 -24.45 10.28 5.30
CA LYS A 14 -23.47 11.36 5.44
C LYS A 14 -23.90 12.39 6.49
N ALA A 15 -25.19 12.75 6.55
CA ALA A 15 -25.71 13.71 7.51
C ALA A 15 -25.60 13.23 8.97
N ILE A 16 -25.79 11.93 9.22
CA ILE A 16 -25.65 11.33 10.56
C ILE A 16 -24.21 10.89 10.89
N SER A 17 -23.31 10.85 9.89
CA SER A 17 -21.92 10.44 10.09
C SER A 17 -21.19 11.40 11.04
N ARG A 18 -20.31 10.84 11.88
CA ARG A 18 -19.47 11.62 12.80
C ARG A 18 -18.01 11.35 12.48
N PRO A 19 -17.21 12.38 12.15
CA PRO A 19 -15.78 12.23 11.97
C PRO A 19 -15.12 11.74 13.26
N ILE A 20 -14.17 10.83 13.12
CA ILE A 20 -13.35 10.36 14.24
C ILE A 20 -12.34 11.45 14.62
N ALA A 21 -12.26 11.76 15.92
CA ALA A 21 -11.42 12.83 16.45
C ALA A 21 -10.34 12.32 17.41
N THR A 22 -10.54 11.16 18.03
CA THR A 22 -9.65 10.67 19.10
C THR A 22 -9.05 9.30 18.80
N SER A 23 -7.85 9.06 19.34
CA SER A 23 -7.18 7.75 19.26
C SER A 23 -8.04 6.63 19.89
N LYS A 24 -8.84 6.94 20.93
CA LYS A 24 -9.78 5.99 21.54
C LYS A 24 -10.89 5.54 20.60
N GLU A 25 -11.45 6.45 19.81
CA GLU A 25 -12.45 6.12 18.80
C GLU A 25 -11.84 5.25 17.68
N ILE A 26 -10.59 5.52 17.29
CA ILE A 26 -9.84 4.66 16.35
C ILE A 26 -9.69 3.25 16.93
N ALA A 27 -9.24 3.13 18.18
CA ALA A 27 -9.07 1.84 18.86
C ALA A 27 -10.40 1.07 18.96
N GLN A 28 -11.48 1.77 19.29
CA GLN A 28 -12.82 1.18 19.38
C GLN A 28 -13.27 0.62 18.03
N VAL A 29 -13.18 1.41 16.95
CA VAL A 29 -13.54 0.95 15.60
C VAL A 29 -12.65 -0.21 15.18
N GLY A 30 -11.33 -0.09 15.38
CA GLY A 30 -10.35 -1.15 15.09
C GLY A 30 -10.67 -2.46 15.80
N SER A 31 -11.00 -2.40 17.10
CA SER A 31 -11.37 -3.59 17.88
C SER A 31 -12.66 -4.25 17.39
N ILE A 32 -13.69 -3.45 17.07
CA ILE A 32 -14.97 -3.98 16.59
C ILE A 32 -14.78 -4.67 15.23
N SER A 33 -14.00 -4.07 14.33
CA SER A 33 -13.63 -4.66 13.05
C SER A 33 -12.76 -5.91 13.20
N ALA A 34 -11.91 -5.95 14.23
CA ALA A 34 -11.07 -7.10 14.57
C ALA A 34 -11.78 -8.11 15.51
N ASN A 35 -13.08 -8.35 15.31
CA ASN A 35 -13.85 -9.33 16.08
C ASN A 35 -13.82 -9.11 17.61
N SER A 36 -13.91 -7.84 18.04
CA SER A 36 -13.83 -7.40 19.44
C SER A 36 -12.49 -7.65 20.14
N ASP A 37 -11.41 -7.80 19.37
CA ASP A 37 -10.05 -7.88 19.91
C ASP A 37 -9.52 -6.47 20.25
N SER A 38 -9.43 -6.17 21.55
CA SER A 38 -8.94 -4.88 22.03
C SER A 38 -7.45 -4.69 21.77
N ALA A 39 -6.64 -5.75 21.80
CA ALA A 39 -5.20 -5.64 21.57
C ALA A 39 -4.90 -5.22 20.13
N ILE A 40 -5.67 -5.74 19.16
CA ILE A 40 -5.58 -5.32 17.76
C ILE A 40 -6.10 -3.88 17.57
N GLY A 41 -7.19 -3.50 18.24
CA GLY A 41 -7.66 -2.12 18.22
C GLY A 41 -6.62 -1.12 18.72
N ASP A 42 -5.98 -1.45 19.85
CA ASP A 42 -4.97 -0.61 20.49
C ASP A 42 -3.71 -0.47 19.62
N ILE A 43 -3.23 -1.54 19.00
CA ILE A 43 -2.04 -1.47 18.13
C ILE A 43 -2.31 -0.65 16.86
N ILE A 44 -3.51 -0.76 16.27
CA ILE A 44 -3.92 0.06 15.12
C ILE A 44 -3.97 1.54 15.51
N ALA A 45 -4.53 1.87 16.67
CA ALA A 45 -4.59 3.25 17.13
C ALA A 45 -3.19 3.83 17.38
N GLN A 46 -2.29 3.05 17.98
CA GLN A 46 -0.89 3.44 18.17
C GLN A 46 -0.16 3.62 16.82
N ALA A 47 -0.40 2.73 15.85
CA ALA A 47 0.16 2.84 14.51
C ALA A 47 -0.28 4.16 13.85
N MET A 48 -1.59 4.42 13.83
CA MET A 48 -2.18 5.65 13.27
C MET A 48 -1.65 6.93 13.93
N GLU A 49 -1.38 6.90 15.23
CA GLU A 49 -0.80 8.03 15.94
C GLU A 49 0.67 8.29 15.54
N LYS A 50 1.44 7.23 15.30
CA LYS A 50 2.84 7.36 14.84
C LYS A 50 2.98 7.75 13.37
N VAL A 51 2.14 7.20 12.48
CA VAL A 51 2.26 7.43 11.02
C VAL A 51 1.42 8.63 10.54
N GLY A 52 0.48 9.11 11.36
CA GLY A 52 -0.45 10.18 11.00
C GLY A 52 -1.62 9.71 10.12
N LYS A 53 -2.55 10.62 9.81
CA LYS A 53 -3.80 10.28 9.08
C LYS A 53 -3.61 9.78 7.65
N GLU A 54 -2.50 10.17 7.01
CA GLU A 54 -2.18 9.77 5.63
C GLU A 54 -1.02 8.77 5.56
N GLY A 55 -0.59 8.25 6.71
CA GLY A 55 0.40 7.20 6.77
C GLY A 55 -0.15 5.87 6.27
N VAL A 56 0.73 5.05 5.72
CA VAL A 56 0.39 3.73 5.19
C VAL A 56 0.73 2.70 6.25
N ILE A 57 -0.24 1.83 6.57
CA ILE A 57 -0.05 0.72 7.50
C ILE A 57 -0.03 -0.57 6.70
N THR A 58 1.09 -1.29 6.76
CA THR A 58 1.25 -2.63 6.18
C THR A 58 1.28 -3.67 7.29
N VAL A 59 0.74 -4.85 7.02
CA VAL A 59 0.73 -5.99 7.95
C VAL A 59 1.59 -7.10 7.35
N GLU A 60 2.51 -7.63 8.14
CA GLU A 60 3.38 -8.74 7.77
C GLU A 60 3.26 -9.89 8.77
N ASP A 61 3.47 -11.12 8.29
CA ASP A 61 3.42 -12.32 9.12
C ASP A 61 4.67 -12.36 10.02
N GLY A 62 4.47 -12.08 11.31
CA GLY A 62 5.53 -12.11 12.32
C GLY A 62 6.01 -13.53 12.65
N LYS A 63 7.26 -13.65 13.09
CA LYS A 63 7.82 -14.91 13.64
C LYS A 63 7.63 -15.03 15.16
N SER A 64 7.24 -13.93 15.82
CA SER A 64 7.00 -13.83 17.25
C SER A 64 5.56 -14.23 17.60
N LEU A 65 5.33 -14.53 18.88
CA LEU A 65 3.97 -14.70 19.44
C LEU A 65 3.32 -13.37 19.80
N GLU A 66 4.10 -12.29 19.87
CA GLU A 66 3.64 -10.95 20.20
C GLU A 66 3.47 -10.09 18.94
N ASN A 67 2.53 -9.16 18.98
CA ASN A 67 2.34 -8.19 17.91
C ASN A 67 3.40 -7.09 18.02
N GLU A 68 4.11 -6.85 16.91
CA GLU A 68 5.17 -5.84 16.83
C GLU A 68 4.71 -4.65 15.96
N LEU A 69 5.12 -3.43 16.34
CA LEU A 69 4.82 -2.21 15.60
C LEU A 69 6.13 -1.50 15.23
N ASP A 70 6.50 -1.62 13.97
CA ASP A 70 7.64 -0.93 13.38
C ASP A 70 7.19 0.24 12.51
N VAL A 71 7.90 1.36 12.63
CA VAL A 71 7.71 2.53 11.77
C VAL A 71 8.94 2.62 10.88
N VAL A 72 8.73 2.46 9.58
CA VAL A 72 9.79 2.56 8.58
C VAL A 72 9.57 3.85 7.78
N GLU A 73 10.62 4.65 7.65
CA GLU A 73 10.61 5.78 6.73
C GLU A 73 10.62 5.25 5.30
N GLY A 74 9.57 5.56 4.54
CA GLY A 74 9.38 5.10 3.18
C GLY A 74 8.53 6.06 2.37
N MET A 75 8.20 5.67 1.15
CA MET A 75 7.39 6.48 0.24
C MET A 75 6.42 5.59 -0.52
N GLN A 76 5.17 6.06 -0.64
CA GLN A 76 4.14 5.43 -1.46
C GLN A 76 3.71 6.38 -2.57
N PHE A 77 3.35 5.80 -3.72
CA PHE A 77 2.76 6.51 -4.85
C PHE A 77 1.41 5.88 -5.21
N ASP A 78 0.48 6.69 -5.71
CA ASP A 78 -0.81 6.23 -6.25
C ASP A 78 -0.66 5.66 -7.68
N ARG A 79 0.34 4.80 -7.90
CA ARG A 79 0.63 4.14 -9.17
C ARG A 79 1.01 2.69 -8.91
N GLY A 80 0.44 1.78 -9.70
CA GLY A 80 0.75 0.35 -9.65
C GLY A 80 1.75 -0.08 -10.73
N TYR A 81 2.03 -1.38 -10.77
CA TYR A 81 2.81 -1.99 -11.84
C TYR A 81 2.06 -1.91 -13.18
N LEU A 82 2.81 -1.81 -14.29
CA LEU A 82 2.22 -1.68 -15.62
C LEU A 82 1.49 -2.94 -16.11
N SER A 83 1.96 -4.11 -15.68
CA SER A 83 1.52 -5.41 -16.19
C SER A 83 1.41 -6.44 -15.05
N PRO A 84 0.35 -7.27 -15.01
CA PRO A 84 0.22 -8.31 -13.99
C PRO A 84 1.31 -9.39 -14.09
N TYR A 85 2.06 -9.47 -15.19
CA TYR A 85 3.21 -10.38 -15.30
C TYR A 85 4.36 -10.05 -14.34
N PHE A 86 4.34 -8.90 -13.66
CA PHE A 86 5.31 -8.57 -12.62
C PHE A 86 4.98 -9.15 -11.24
N ILE A 87 3.79 -9.76 -11.07
CA ILE A 87 3.39 -10.38 -9.81
C ILE A 87 4.30 -11.58 -9.53
N ASN A 88 4.94 -11.58 -8.35
CA ASN A 88 5.74 -12.69 -7.85
C ASN A 88 5.24 -13.26 -6.52
N ASP A 89 4.20 -12.65 -5.93
CA ASP A 89 3.35 -13.21 -4.89
C ASP A 89 1.91 -13.30 -5.44
N PRO A 90 1.53 -14.45 -6.03
CA PRO A 90 0.22 -14.62 -6.67
C PRO A 90 -0.96 -14.57 -5.69
N ASP A 91 -0.76 -15.02 -4.45
CA ASP A 91 -1.81 -15.10 -3.44
C ASP A 91 -2.21 -13.70 -2.97
N LYS A 92 -1.22 -12.82 -2.79
CA LYS A 92 -1.45 -11.41 -2.40
C LYS A 92 -1.60 -10.46 -3.59
N GLN A 93 -1.37 -10.95 -4.82
CA GLN A 93 -1.30 -10.15 -6.05
C GLN A 93 -0.26 -9.02 -5.96
N LEU A 94 0.93 -9.31 -5.41
CA LEU A 94 1.99 -8.33 -5.18
C LEU A 94 3.24 -8.59 -6.03
N ALA A 95 3.97 -7.51 -6.32
CA ALA A 95 5.31 -7.54 -6.87
C ALA A 95 6.29 -7.06 -5.78
N ARG A 96 6.96 -8.00 -5.10
CA ARG A 96 7.89 -7.72 -4.01
C ARG A 96 9.34 -7.83 -4.48
N LEU A 97 10.14 -6.78 -4.30
CA LEU A 97 11.54 -6.78 -4.69
C LEU A 97 12.40 -6.57 -3.44
N ASP A 98 13.34 -7.48 -3.20
CA ASP A 98 14.31 -7.37 -2.10
C ASP A 98 15.61 -6.75 -2.60
N ASP A 99 16.09 -5.71 -1.91
CA ASP A 99 17.31 -4.94 -2.24
C ASP A 99 17.48 -4.65 -3.76
N PRO A 100 16.47 -4.02 -4.41
CA PRO A 100 16.51 -3.77 -5.84
C PRO A 100 17.44 -2.61 -6.19
N LEU A 101 17.98 -2.66 -7.41
CA LEU A 101 18.49 -1.47 -8.08
C LEU A 101 17.31 -0.61 -8.52
N VAL A 102 17.40 0.72 -8.35
CA VAL A 102 16.34 1.65 -8.72
C VAL A 102 16.78 2.50 -9.92
N LEU A 103 16.03 2.43 -11.01
CA LEU A 103 16.18 3.28 -12.18
C LEU A 103 15.04 4.31 -12.22
N LEU A 104 15.39 5.59 -12.11
CA LEU A 104 14.46 6.70 -12.28
C LEU A 104 14.68 7.33 -13.67
N TYR A 105 13.62 7.44 -14.46
CA TYR A 105 13.67 8.04 -15.79
C TYR A 105 12.46 8.95 -16.00
N ASP A 106 12.69 10.23 -16.29
CA ASP A 106 11.65 11.27 -16.31
C ASP A 106 10.84 11.34 -17.62
N LYS A 107 11.12 10.44 -18.56
CA LYS A 107 10.49 10.39 -19.89
C LYS A 107 9.91 9.01 -20.19
N LYS A 108 9.22 8.90 -21.32
CA LYS A 108 8.75 7.62 -21.85
C LYS A 108 9.90 6.76 -22.36
N ILE A 109 9.86 5.48 -22.03
CA ILE A 109 10.78 4.49 -22.59
C ILE A 109 10.13 3.90 -23.84
N SER A 110 10.41 4.51 -24.98
CA SER A 110 9.83 4.08 -26.27
C SER A 110 10.62 2.98 -26.97
N ASN A 111 11.89 2.79 -26.58
CA ASN A 111 12.81 1.85 -27.23
C ASN A 111 13.48 0.94 -26.20
N ILE A 112 13.12 -0.34 -26.22
CA ILE A 112 13.66 -1.34 -25.29
C ILE A 112 15.18 -1.53 -25.45
N ARG A 113 15.76 -1.21 -26.61
CA ARG A 113 17.21 -1.36 -26.84
C ARG A 113 18.03 -0.41 -25.97
N GLU A 114 17.46 0.72 -25.59
CA GLU A 114 18.10 1.69 -24.68
C GLU A 114 18.18 1.15 -23.24
N LEU A 115 17.30 0.23 -22.87
CA LEU A 115 17.32 -0.43 -21.56
C LEU A 115 18.25 -1.65 -21.49
N LEU A 116 18.66 -2.23 -22.63
CA LEU A 116 19.50 -3.43 -22.65
C LEU A 116 20.76 -3.31 -21.79
N PRO A 117 21.56 -2.22 -21.85
CA PRO A 117 22.76 -2.10 -21.04
C PRO A 117 22.46 -2.12 -19.53
N VAL A 118 21.33 -1.55 -19.10
CA VAL A 118 20.93 -1.52 -17.69
C VAL A 118 20.44 -2.89 -17.24
N LEU A 119 19.64 -3.57 -18.06
CA LEU A 119 19.18 -4.93 -17.79
C LEU A 119 20.35 -5.92 -17.66
N GLU A 120 21.35 -5.80 -18.53
CA GLU A 120 22.57 -6.61 -18.45
C GLU A 120 23.36 -6.35 -17.16
N GLN A 121 23.47 -5.09 -16.74
CA GLN A 121 24.14 -4.74 -15.49
C GLN A 121 23.39 -5.29 -14.27
N SER A 122 22.05 -5.17 -14.25
CA SER A 122 21.23 -5.72 -13.17
C SER A 122 21.35 -7.24 -13.09
N ALA A 123 21.31 -7.92 -14.23
CA ALA A 123 21.48 -9.37 -14.31
C ALA A 123 22.87 -9.81 -13.81
N LYS A 124 23.94 -9.10 -14.20
CA LYS A 124 25.30 -9.35 -13.71
C LYS A 124 25.44 -9.12 -12.21
N ALA A 125 24.75 -8.13 -11.67
CA ALA A 125 24.73 -7.85 -10.23
C ALA A 125 23.91 -8.88 -9.43
N GLY A 126 23.09 -9.71 -10.11
CA GLY A 126 22.20 -10.66 -9.46
C GLY A 126 21.11 -9.99 -8.61
N LYS A 127 20.84 -8.69 -8.86
CA LYS A 127 19.84 -7.91 -8.11
C LYS A 127 18.61 -7.62 -8.99
N PRO A 128 17.40 -7.56 -8.41
CA PRO A 128 16.22 -7.11 -9.12
C PRO A 128 16.35 -5.64 -9.57
N LEU A 129 15.61 -5.26 -10.62
CA LEU A 129 15.55 -3.88 -11.12
C LEU A 129 14.14 -3.31 -10.95
N PHE A 130 14.03 -2.20 -10.21
CA PHE A 130 12.82 -1.41 -10.09
C PHE A 130 12.92 -0.17 -10.99
N ILE A 131 12.00 -0.02 -11.94
CA ILE A 131 11.99 1.08 -12.91
C ILE A 131 10.80 1.99 -12.64
N VAL A 132 11.07 3.28 -12.44
CA VAL A 132 10.05 4.34 -12.37
C VAL A 132 10.22 5.25 -13.58
N ALA A 133 9.21 5.27 -14.45
CA ALA A 133 9.18 6.10 -15.66
C ALA A 133 7.75 6.62 -15.95
N GLU A 134 7.63 7.63 -16.81
CA GLU A 134 6.34 8.22 -17.21
C GLU A 134 5.40 7.19 -17.87
N ASP A 135 5.97 6.40 -18.80
CA ASP A 135 5.31 5.28 -19.47
C ASP A 135 6.36 4.39 -20.15
N THR A 136 6.07 3.11 -20.31
CA THR A 136 6.90 2.20 -21.14
C THR A 136 6.12 1.61 -22.32
N LYS A 137 4.89 2.08 -22.57
CA LYS A 137 4.14 1.74 -23.77
C LYS A 137 4.67 2.53 -24.96
N SER A 138 4.86 1.81 -26.07
CA SER A 138 4.86 2.36 -27.43
C SER A 138 3.46 2.82 -27.82
#